data_AF-A0A2P6WBV3-F1
#
_entry.id   AF-A0A2P6WBV3-F1
#
_cell.length_a   1.000
_cell.length_b   1.000
_cell.length_c   1.000
_cell.angle_alpha   90.00
_cell.angle_beta   90.00
_cell.angle_gamma   90.00
#
_symmetry.space_group_name_H-M   'P 1'
#
loop_
_entity.id
_entity.type
_entity.pdbx_description
1 polymer ?
#
loop_
_entity_poly.entity_id
_entity_poly.type
_entity_poly.pdbx_seq_one_letter_code
_entity_poly.pdbx_strand_id
1 'polypeptide(L)'
;CQRLREIPGIGPLVATAIVAAIGNGSAFRKGREFAAWLGLVPRQHSTGGKSRLLGISKRGNPYLRRVFIHGARSVVSSTKREKHAIGDWMNRLESRAPHNVLVVALANKLARIAWAVLAQGENYRATSETLVA
;
A
#
# COMPACT_ATOMS: atom_id res chain seq x y z
N CYS A 1 -2.63 1.93 -17.75
CA CYS A 1 -2.26 2.16 -16.33
C CYS A 1 -2.56 3.60 -15.84
N GLN A 2 -3.49 4.36 -16.45
CA GLN A 2 -3.74 5.77 -16.07
C GLN A 2 -4.39 5.89 -14.68
N ARG A 3 -5.43 5.10 -14.39
CA ARG A 3 -6.14 5.09 -13.10
C ARG A 3 -5.22 4.85 -11.90
N LEU A 4 -4.24 3.97 -12.05
CA LEU A 4 -3.26 3.69 -10.98
C LEU A 4 -2.44 4.93 -10.60
N ARG A 5 -2.19 5.84 -11.55
CA ARG A 5 -1.37 7.04 -11.33
C ARG A 5 -2.08 8.12 -10.49
N GLU A 6 -3.38 8.00 -10.31
CA GLU A 6 -4.17 8.87 -9.43
C GLU A 6 -3.91 8.55 -7.95
N ILE A 7 -3.43 7.34 -7.65
CA ILE A 7 -3.12 6.92 -6.29
C ILE A 7 -1.83 7.62 -5.83
N PRO A 8 -1.83 8.31 -4.68
CA PRO A 8 -0.64 8.97 -4.17
C PRO A 8 0.49 7.96 -3.97
N GLY A 9 1.68 8.29 -4.47
CA GLY A 9 2.86 7.41 -4.40
C GLY A 9 2.97 6.40 -5.53
N ILE A 10 1.98 6.29 -6.41
CA ILE A 10 2.02 5.40 -7.57
C ILE A 10 2.34 6.23 -8.82
N GLY A 11 3.63 6.32 -9.15
CA GLY A 11 4.09 6.93 -10.40
C GLY A 11 4.01 5.97 -11.60
N PRO A 12 4.40 6.43 -12.81
CA PRO A 12 4.44 5.60 -14.02
C PRO A 12 5.19 4.28 -13.82
N LEU A 13 6.34 4.31 -13.13
CA LEU A 13 7.16 3.13 -12.86
C LEU A 13 6.44 2.08 -12.01
N VAL A 14 5.76 2.52 -10.94
CA VAL A 14 5.00 1.60 -10.07
C VAL A 14 3.77 1.09 -10.84
N ALA A 15 3.08 1.98 -11.57
CA ALA A 15 1.87 1.63 -12.31
C ALA A 15 2.13 0.62 -13.45
N THR A 16 3.21 0.79 -14.21
CA THR A 16 3.60 -0.17 -15.25
C THR A 16 4.08 -1.48 -14.64
N ALA A 17 4.87 -1.44 -13.56
CA ALA A 17 5.33 -2.66 -12.88
C ALA A 17 4.16 -3.49 -12.34
N ILE A 18 3.13 -2.85 -11.75
CA ILE A 18 1.94 -3.57 -11.28
C ILE A 18 1.23 -4.24 -12.46
N VAL A 19 0.89 -3.49 -13.51
CA VAL A 19 0.13 -4.04 -14.65
C VAL A 19 0.91 -5.14 -15.38
N ALA A 20 2.22 -4.99 -15.53
CA ALA A 20 3.08 -6.03 -16.09
C ALA A 20 3.10 -7.31 -15.23
N ALA A 21 2.97 -7.18 -13.91
CA ALA A 21 3.04 -8.32 -13.00
C ALA A 21 1.71 -9.05 -12.79
N ILE A 22 0.59 -8.33 -12.75
CA ILE A 22 -0.71 -8.90 -12.35
C ILE A 22 -1.85 -8.63 -13.34
N GLY A 23 -1.59 -7.91 -14.44
CA GLY A 23 -2.62 -7.54 -15.43
C GLY A 23 -3.77 -6.76 -14.79
N ASN A 24 -4.98 -7.31 -14.87
CA ASN A 24 -6.20 -6.77 -14.26
C ASN A 24 -6.36 -7.13 -12.77
N GLY A 25 -5.44 -7.90 -12.19
CA GLY A 25 -5.49 -8.30 -10.78
C GLY A 25 -6.46 -9.44 -10.47
N SER A 26 -7.04 -10.10 -11.48
CA SER A 26 -7.97 -11.24 -11.34
C SER A 26 -7.36 -12.48 -10.67
N ALA A 27 -6.02 -12.56 -10.62
CA ALA A 27 -5.29 -13.62 -9.91
C ALA A 27 -5.48 -13.58 -8.38
N PHE A 28 -6.02 -12.49 -7.82
CA PHE A 28 -6.28 -12.35 -6.39
C PHE A 28 -7.77 -12.08 -6.17
N ARG A 29 -8.34 -12.64 -5.09
CA ARG A 29 -9.73 -12.39 -4.68
C ARG A 29 -9.87 -11.15 -3.82
N LYS A 30 -8.80 -10.79 -3.08
CA LYS A 30 -8.80 -9.68 -2.14
C LYS A 30 -7.47 -8.93 -2.20
N GLY A 31 -7.50 -7.61 -2.03
CA GLY A 31 -6.28 -6.80 -1.97
C GLY A 31 -5.31 -7.20 -0.85
N ARG A 32 -5.80 -7.85 0.21
CA ARG A 32 -4.96 -8.42 1.28
C ARG A 32 -4.07 -9.56 0.75
N GLU A 33 -4.55 -10.35 -0.21
CA GLU A 33 -3.78 -11.42 -0.85
C GLU A 33 -2.69 -10.83 -1.72
N PHE A 34 -2.99 -9.75 -2.46
CA PHE A 34 -1.98 -9.03 -3.22
C PHE A 34 -0.88 -8.43 -2.32
N ALA A 35 -1.25 -7.78 -1.22
CA ALA A 35 -0.28 -7.26 -0.26
C ALA A 35 0.57 -8.38 0.40
N ALA A 36 -0.03 -9.55 0.62
CA ALA A 36 0.67 -10.73 1.12
C ALA A 36 1.66 -11.28 0.09
N TRP A 37 1.26 -11.34 -1.19
CA TRP A 37 2.09 -11.77 -2.32
C TRP A 37 3.27 -10.83 -2.58
N LEU A 38 3.13 -9.53 -2.30
CA LEU A 38 4.25 -8.58 -2.32
C LEU A 38 5.21 -8.74 -1.13
N GLY A 39 4.79 -9.45 -0.07
CA GLY A 39 5.57 -9.60 1.16
C GLY A 39 5.53 -8.37 2.07
N LEU A 40 4.47 -7.55 1.97
CA LEU A 40 4.24 -6.36 2.80
C LEU A 40 3.45 -6.66 4.08
N VAL A 41 3.04 -7.90 4.28
CA VAL A 41 2.32 -8.36 5.48
C VAL A 41 3.30 -8.82 6.56
N PRO A 42 2.97 -8.69 7.86
CA PRO A 42 3.78 -9.23 8.94
C PRO A 42 4.04 -10.73 8.78
N ARG A 43 5.25 -11.16 9.09
CA ARG A 43 5.58 -12.59 9.18
C ARG A 43 4.96 -13.15 10.46
N GLN A 44 4.17 -14.20 10.31
CA GLN A 44 3.68 -14.97 11.44
C GLN A 44 4.71 -16.03 11.85
N HIS A 45 5.06 -16.07 13.13
CA HIS A 45 5.87 -17.11 13.76
C HIS A 45 5.09 -17.66 14.96
N SER A 46 4.50 -18.84 14.78
CA SER A 46 3.66 -19.46 15.82
C SER A 46 4.24 -20.82 16.21
N THR A 47 4.47 -21.03 17.50
CA THR A 47 4.99 -22.29 18.07
C THR A 47 4.21 -22.62 19.33
N GLY A 48 3.72 -23.86 19.47
CA GLY A 48 3.06 -24.33 20.70
C GLY A 48 1.91 -23.42 21.17
N GLY A 49 1.02 -22.99 20.26
CA GLY A 49 -0.13 -22.15 20.59
C GLY A 49 0.16 -20.65 20.80
N LYS A 50 1.42 -20.21 20.84
CA LYS A 50 1.77 -18.77 20.94
C LYS A 50 1.97 -18.19 19.55
N SER A 51 1.14 -17.23 19.15
CA SER A 51 1.32 -16.50 17.90
C SER A 51 2.13 -15.23 18.11
N ARG A 52 3.23 -15.06 17.35
CA ARG A 52 4.03 -13.83 17.32
C ARG A 52 4.05 -13.27 15.91
N LEU A 53 3.79 -11.97 15.78
CA LEU A 53 3.98 -11.22 14.54
C LEU A 53 5.36 -10.56 14.57
N LEU A 54 6.15 -10.78 13.52
CA LEU A 54 7.47 -10.19 13.35
C LEU A 54 7.41 -9.07 12.30
N GLY A 55 8.57 -8.65 11.79
CA GLY A 55 8.66 -7.76 10.64
C GLY A 55 7.97 -8.30 9.39
N ILE A 56 7.98 -7.52 8.31
CA ILE A 56 7.38 -7.96 7.04
C ILE A 56 7.92 -9.31 6.57
N SER A 57 7.06 -10.10 5.93
CA SER A 57 7.43 -11.45 5.49
C SER A 57 8.57 -11.44 4.49
N LYS A 58 8.66 -10.39 3.65
CA LYS A 58 9.59 -10.28 2.50
C LYS A 58 9.45 -11.43 1.50
N ARG A 59 8.46 -12.32 1.67
CA ARG A 59 8.15 -13.42 0.75
C ARG A 59 7.46 -12.83 -0.48
N GLY A 60 7.86 -13.27 -1.67
CA GLY A 60 7.36 -12.76 -2.95
C GLY A 60 8.23 -11.67 -3.56
N ASN A 61 7.69 -10.95 -4.55
CA ASN A 61 8.50 -10.20 -5.53
C ASN A 61 9.29 -9.02 -4.88
N PRO A 62 10.64 -9.09 -4.82
CA PRO A 62 11.46 -8.06 -4.19
C PRO A 62 11.48 -6.75 -4.98
N TYR A 63 11.36 -6.80 -6.31
CA TYR A 63 11.32 -5.62 -7.17
C TYR A 63 10.03 -4.82 -6.94
N LEU A 64 8.87 -5.49 -7.04
CA LEU A 64 7.58 -4.85 -6.80
C LEU A 64 7.48 -4.28 -5.38
N ARG A 65 7.94 -5.05 -4.38
CA ARG A 65 7.99 -4.57 -3.00
C ARG A 65 8.82 -3.29 -2.87
N ARG A 66 9.99 -3.24 -3.51
CA ARG A 66 10.89 -2.08 -3.47
C ARG A 66 10.24 -0.85 -4.08
N VAL A 67 9.63 -0.97 -5.27
CA VAL A 67 8.98 0.18 -5.92
C VAL A 67 7.76 0.68 -5.13
N PHE A 68 6.98 -0.21 -4.50
CA PHE A 68 5.92 0.19 -3.57
C PHE A 68 6.44 0.90 -2.33
N ILE A 69 7.54 0.44 -1.74
CA ILE A 69 8.16 1.09 -0.58
C ILE A 69 8.70 2.47 -0.95
N HIS A 70 9.34 2.63 -2.11
CA HIS A 70 9.77 3.96 -2.57
C HIS A 70 8.60 4.89 -2.87
N GLY A 71 7.53 4.37 -3.48
CA GLY A 71 6.30 5.12 -3.71
C GLY A 71 5.63 5.58 -2.41
N ALA A 72 5.58 4.72 -1.40
CA ALA A 72 5.09 5.10 -0.07
C ALA A 72 6.02 6.13 0.59
N ARG A 73 7.34 5.96 0.49
CA ARG A 73 8.31 6.90 1.06
C ARG A 73 8.19 8.29 0.45
N SER A 74 7.92 8.42 -0.85
CA SER A 74 7.73 9.74 -1.47
C SER A 74 6.47 10.45 -0.97
N VAL A 75 5.40 9.71 -0.67
CA VAL A 75 4.19 10.27 -0.04
C VAL A 75 4.46 10.72 1.38
N VAL A 76 5.17 9.89 2.16
CA VAL A 76 5.58 10.25 3.52
C VAL A 76 6.54 11.45 3.48
N SER A 77 7.47 11.55 2.54
CA SER A 77 8.38 12.71 2.49
C SER A 77 7.75 13.97 1.86
N SER A 78 6.52 13.90 1.35
CA SER A 78 5.87 15.04 0.69
C SER A 78 5.49 16.15 1.69
N THR A 79 5.63 17.41 1.29
CA THR A 79 5.14 18.57 2.07
C THR A 79 3.62 18.77 1.95
N LYS A 80 2.94 18.01 1.08
CA LYS A 80 1.48 18.13 0.81
C LYS A 80 0.66 17.02 1.47
N ARG A 81 1.10 16.50 2.63
CA ARG A 81 0.44 15.36 3.28
C ARG A 81 -1.01 15.64 3.64
N GLU A 82 -1.34 16.87 4.07
CA GLU A 82 -2.72 17.25 4.41
C GLU A 82 -3.68 17.20 3.21
N LYS A 83 -3.18 17.21 1.97
CA LYS A 83 -4.01 17.12 0.76
C LYS A 83 -4.44 15.69 0.44
N HIS A 84 -3.92 14.70 1.15
CA HIS A 84 -4.27 13.30 0.93
C HIS A 84 -5.31 12.86 1.96
N ALA A 85 -6.36 12.17 1.50
CA ALA A 85 -7.35 11.49 2.36
C ALA A 85 -6.72 10.54 3.41
N ILE A 86 -5.48 10.09 3.17
CA ILE A 86 -4.72 9.18 4.05
C ILE A 86 -3.83 9.97 5.03
N GLY A 87 -3.75 11.31 4.91
CA GLY A 87 -2.91 12.22 5.68
C GLY A 87 -3.06 12.06 7.18
N ASP A 88 -4.28 12.20 7.70
CA ASP A 88 -4.54 12.10 9.14
C ASP A 88 -4.19 10.72 9.70
N TRP A 89 -4.43 9.66 8.92
CA TRP A 89 -4.04 8.31 9.31
C TRP A 89 -2.52 8.16 9.39
N MET A 90 -1.77 8.79 8.49
CA MET A 90 -0.30 8.81 8.53
C MET A 90 0.19 9.58 9.76
N ASN A 91 -0.35 10.77 10.03
CA ASN A 91 0.04 11.61 11.17
C ASN A 91 -0.20 10.89 12.51
N ARG A 92 -1.36 10.25 12.67
CA ARG A 92 -1.67 9.43 13.87
C ARG A 92 -0.80 8.18 14.01
N LEU A 93 -0.24 7.67 12.92
CA LEU A 93 0.67 6.53 12.98
C LEU A 93 2.10 6.99 13.27
N GLU A 94 2.54 8.11 12.68
CA GLU A 94 3.85 8.70 12.91
C GLU A 94 4.07 9.09 14.37
N SER A 95 3.03 9.52 15.09
CA SER A 95 3.12 9.89 16.51
C SER A 95 3.47 8.73 17.45
N ARG A 96 3.31 7.47 17.01
CA ARG A 96 3.47 6.29 17.85
C ARG A 96 4.30 5.16 17.23
N ALA A 97 4.74 5.31 15.98
CA ALA A 97 5.47 4.28 15.26
C ALA A 97 6.71 4.87 14.59
N PRO A 98 7.83 4.11 14.53
CA PRO A 98 9.02 4.54 13.81
C PRO A 98 8.73 4.84 12.33
N HIS A 99 9.48 5.79 11.75
CA HIS A 99 9.31 6.22 10.36
C HIS A 99 9.24 5.06 9.34
N ASN A 100 10.13 4.07 9.46
CA ASN A 100 10.14 2.93 8.53
C ASN A 100 8.90 2.03 8.68
N VAL A 101 8.28 1.98 9.87
CA VAL A 101 7.02 1.26 10.09
C VAL A 101 5.87 2.00 9.40
N LEU A 102 5.83 3.33 9.50
CA LEU A 102 4.87 4.17 8.77
C LEU A 102 4.96 3.95 7.26
N VAL A 103 6.17 4.02 6.69
CA VAL A 103 6.40 3.83 5.23
C VAL A 103 5.91 2.45 4.79
N VAL A 104 6.23 1.39 5.53
CA VAL A 104 5.80 0.03 5.19
C VAL A 104 4.29 -0.15 5.35
N ALA A 105 3.69 0.41 6.40
CA ALA A 105 2.25 0.37 6.60
C ALA A 105 1.51 1.09 5.47
N LEU A 106 2.02 2.25 5.03
CA LEU A 106 1.49 2.97 3.88
C LEU A 106 1.65 2.15 2.60
N ALA A 107 2.81 1.55 2.35
CA ALA A 107 3.02 0.67 1.19
C ALA A 107 2.00 -0.47 1.14
N ASN A 108 1.70 -1.10 2.28
CA ASN A 108 0.67 -2.14 2.38
C ASN A 108 -0.73 -1.59 2.05
N LYS A 109 -1.07 -0.40 2.56
CA LYS A 109 -2.34 0.28 2.28
C LYS A 109 -2.47 0.62 0.78
N LEU A 110 -1.42 1.19 0.18
CA LEU A 110 -1.38 1.54 -1.24
C LEU A 110 -1.45 0.30 -2.14
N ALA A 111 -0.81 -0.81 -1.77
CA ALA A 111 -0.93 -2.07 -2.50
C ALA A 111 -2.38 -2.56 -2.56
N ARG A 112 -3.10 -2.51 -1.44
CA ARG A 112 -4.51 -2.92 -1.38
C ARG A 112 -5.41 -2.01 -2.22
N ILE A 113 -5.15 -0.71 -2.21
CA ILE A 113 -5.87 0.28 -3.03
C ILE A 113 -5.58 0.05 -4.52
N ALA A 114 -4.31 -0.13 -4.90
CA ALA A 114 -3.90 -0.37 -6.27
C ALA A 114 -4.56 -1.62 -6.86
N TRP A 115 -4.64 -2.70 -6.08
CA TRP A 115 -5.38 -3.89 -6.48
C TRP A 115 -6.87 -3.60 -6.67
N ALA A 116 -7.52 -2.86 -5.75
CA ALA A 116 -8.94 -2.54 -5.87
C ALA A 116 -9.24 -1.71 -7.13
N VAL A 117 -8.44 -0.68 -7.40
CA VAL A 117 -8.53 0.15 -8.62
C VAL A 117 -8.38 -0.68 -9.90
N LEU A 118 -7.48 -1.67 -9.90
CA LEU A 118 -7.32 -2.58 -11.04
C LEU A 118 -8.47 -3.56 -11.19
N ALA A 119 -8.84 -4.24 -10.10
CA ALA A 119 -9.83 -5.31 -10.12
C ALA A 119 -11.25 -4.79 -10.42
N GLN A 120 -11.59 -3.59 -9.94
CA GLN A 120 -12.89 -2.97 -10.16
C GLN A 120 -12.93 -2.14 -11.45
N GLY A 121 -11.77 -1.73 -11.97
CA GLY A 121 -11.72 -0.83 -13.12
C GLY A 121 -12.31 0.56 -12.81
N GLU A 122 -12.38 0.95 -11.55
CA GLU A 122 -12.84 2.27 -11.12
C GLU A 122 -11.66 3.22 -10.87
N ASN A 123 -11.91 4.51 -10.99
CA ASN A 123 -10.91 5.55 -10.68
C ASN A 123 -10.64 5.61 -9.16
N TYR A 124 -9.47 6.11 -8.78
CA TYR A 124 -9.13 6.23 -7.37
C TYR A 124 -10.00 7.30 -6.70
N ARG A 125 -10.75 6.91 -5.67
CA ARG A 125 -11.54 7.84 -4.85
C ARG A 125 -10.79 8.17 -3.57
N ALA A 126 -10.31 9.39 -3.46
CA ALA A 126 -9.77 9.91 -2.20
C ALA A 126 -10.94 10.23 -1.27
N THR A 127 -11.24 9.34 -0.32
CA THR A 127 -12.29 9.61 0.68
C THR A 127 -11.79 10.65 1.68
N SER A 128 -11.97 11.92 1.34
CA SER A 128 -11.93 13.05 2.27
C SER A 128 -13.17 13.91 2.03
N GLU A 129 -14.34 13.31 2.23
CA GLU A 129 -15.57 14.03 2.49
C GLU A 129 -15.78 14.03 4.01
N THR A 130 -15.17 15.00 4.67
CA THR A 130 -15.71 15.47 5.94
C THR A 130 -16.78 16.48 5.59
N LEU A 131 -18.00 16.14 5.98
CA LEU A 131 -19.22 16.94 5.93
C LEU A 131 -18.95 18.41 6.30
N VAL A 132 -19.22 19.32 5.37
CA VAL A 132 -19.61 20.70 5.68
C VAL A 132 -21.03 20.86 5.16
N ALA A 133 -21.98 20.49 6.03
CA ALA A 133 -23.34 20.99 6.04
C ALA A 133 -23.54 21.64 7.40
#